data_AF-A1CX33-F1
#
_entry.id   AF-A1CX33-F1
#
_cell.length_a   1.000
_cell.length_b   1.000
_cell.length_c   1.000
_cell.angle_alpha   90.00
_cell.angle_beta   90.00
_cell.angle_gamma   90.00
#
_symmetry.space_group_name_H-M   'P 1'
#
loop_
_entity.id
_entity.type
_entity.pdbx_description
1 polymer ?
#
loop_
_entity_poly.entity_id
_entity_poly.type
_entity_poly.pdbx_seq_one_letter_code
_entity_poly.pdbx_strand_id
1 'polypeptide(L)'
;MRHLTQWHPEHKVPIVDGRFQDPNTGEIQQNTRTDTYLGPPSVHVMWFNVHDSSSFRGLGATFNASINEVFITIADHVRDGVYSIISLNASLYAVTVVCETDKAREEVGGVIQGMQRRLNRDVVIPEGELDAVRTWKEEMGYDKNDVVGDGSWGASGSS
;
A
#
# COMPACT_ATOMS: atom_id res chain seq x y z
N MET A 1 -17.53 2.24 3.58
CA MET A 1 -16.57 3.24 4.07
C MET A 1 -15.46 2.48 4.77
N ARG A 2 -14.23 2.53 4.27
CA ARG A 2 -13.04 1.91 4.90
C ARG A 2 -12.26 3.04 5.56
N HIS A 3 -11.81 2.89 6.79
CA HIS A 3 -10.99 3.92 7.42
C HIS A 3 -9.53 3.52 7.33
N LEU A 4 -8.67 4.49 7.01
CA LEU A 4 -7.23 4.31 7.18
C LEU A 4 -6.97 4.37 8.68
N THR A 5 -7.05 3.22 9.33
CA THR A 5 -6.92 3.11 10.79
C THR A 5 -5.58 2.48 11.09
N GLN A 6 -4.84 3.08 12.02
CA GLN A 6 -3.63 2.48 12.58
C GLN A 6 -4.02 1.27 13.43
N TRP A 7 -3.29 0.17 13.34
CA TRP A 7 -3.58 -1.04 14.08
C TRP A 7 -2.48 -1.38 15.06
N HIS A 8 -2.90 -1.91 16.21
CA HIS A 8 -1.99 -2.33 17.26
C HIS A 8 -1.22 -3.59 16.78
N PRO A 9 0.13 -3.55 16.76
CA PRO A 9 0.95 -4.62 16.15
C PRO A 9 0.81 -5.97 16.86
N GLU A 10 0.60 -5.99 18.17
CA GLU A 10 0.46 -7.24 18.95
C GLU A 10 -1.00 -7.72 19.01
N HIS A 11 -1.90 -6.88 19.52
CA HIS A 11 -3.31 -7.22 19.68
C HIS A 11 -4.10 -7.33 18.36
N LYS A 12 -3.55 -6.86 17.23
CA LYS A 12 -4.18 -6.93 15.90
C LYS A 12 -5.59 -6.36 15.89
N VAL A 13 -5.75 -5.14 16.42
CA VAL A 13 -7.01 -4.40 16.52
C VAL A 13 -6.83 -2.94 16.11
N PRO A 14 -7.89 -2.26 15.67
CA PRO A 14 -7.82 -0.83 15.34
C PRO A 14 -7.47 0.02 16.57
N ILE A 15 -6.64 1.04 16.32
CA ILE A 15 -6.36 2.13 17.26
C ILE A 15 -7.24 3.32 16.86
N VAL A 16 -8.06 3.79 17.80
CA VAL A 16 -8.96 4.93 17.63
C VAL A 16 -8.67 5.91 18.77
N ASP A 17 -8.37 7.17 18.42
CA ASP A 17 -8.02 8.22 19.39
C ASP A 17 -6.89 7.82 20.35
N GLY A 18 -5.90 7.09 19.82
CA GLY A 18 -4.75 6.59 20.59
C GLY A 18 -5.10 5.46 21.56
N ARG A 19 -6.27 4.82 21.44
CA ARG A 19 -6.70 3.69 22.27
C ARG A 19 -7.08 2.49 21.43
N PHE A 20 -7.00 1.30 22.00
CA PHE A 20 -7.44 0.06 21.36
C PHE A 20 -8.20 -0.81 22.36
N GLN A 21 -9.04 -1.72 21.88
CA GLN A 21 -9.69 -2.72 22.72
C GLN A 21 -8.85 -3.99 22.76
N ASP A 22 -8.38 -4.42 23.93
CA ASP A 22 -7.65 -5.69 24.05
C ASP A 22 -8.61 -6.85 23.78
N PRO A 23 -8.36 -7.69 22.76
CA PRO A 23 -9.25 -8.78 22.40
C PRO A 23 -9.32 -9.88 23.48
N ASN A 24 -8.34 -9.97 24.38
CA ASN A 24 -8.30 -11.01 25.41
C ASN A 24 -9.09 -10.61 26.66
N THR A 25 -9.09 -9.32 27.02
CA THR A 25 -9.76 -8.83 28.24
C THR A 25 -11.03 -8.05 27.94
N GLY A 26 -11.18 -7.53 26.73
CA GLY A 26 -12.27 -6.66 26.30
C GLY A 26 -12.12 -5.20 26.76
N GLU A 27 -11.06 -4.87 27.52
CA GLU A 27 -10.84 -3.53 28.06
C GLU A 27 -10.28 -2.57 27.01
N ILE A 28 -10.65 -1.29 27.11
CA ILE A 28 -10.05 -0.23 26.30
C ILE A 28 -8.75 0.24 26.97
N GLN A 29 -7.65 0.08 26.26
CA GLN A 29 -6.31 0.44 26.72
C GLN A 29 -5.74 1.59 25.88
N GLN A 30 -4.89 2.40 26.50
CA GLN A 30 -4.13 3.43 25.80
C GLN A 30 -3.02 2.76 24.99
N ASN A 31 -2.92 3.08 23.70
CA ASN A 31 -1.77 2.67 22.89
C ASN A 31 -0.55 3.47 23.33
N THR A 32 0.46 2.77 23.83
CA THR A 32 1.76 3.34 24.22
C THR A 32 2.85 3.07 23.19
N ARG A 33 2.54 2.31 22.13
CA ARG A 33 3.48 1.92 21.08
C ARG A 33 3.55 2.97 19.98
N THR A 34 4.75 3.18 19.45
CA THR A 34 5.01 4.04 18.30
C THR A 34 4.99 3.27 16.98
N ASP A 35 5.18 1.95 17.00
CA ASP A 35 5.05 1.09 15.83
C ASP A 35 3.59 0.69 15.63
N THR A 36 2.98 1.20 14.57
CA THR A 36 1.64 0.81 14.12
C THR A 36 1.70 0.36 12.66
N TYR A 37 0.69 -0.39 12.21
CA TYR A 37 0.57 -0.77 10.80
C TYR A 37 -0.82 -0.41 10.28
N LEU A 38 -0.94 -0.25 8.97
CA LEU A 38 -2.24 0.00 8.36
C LEU A 38 -3.12 -1.25 8.50
N GLY A 39 -4.31 -1.01 9.02
CA GLY A 39 -5.24 -2.06 9.38
C GLY A 39 -5.69 -2.95 8.25
N PRO A 40 -6.03 -4.22 8.54
CA PRO A 40 -6.75 -5.05 7.62
C PRO A 40 -8.05 -4.38 7.13
N PRO A 41 -8.36 -4.48 5.84
CA PRO A 41 -7.51 -5.11 4.84
C PRO A 41 -6.53 -4.08 4.24
N SER A 42 -5.24 -4.20 4.59
CA SER A 42 -4.14 -3.50 3.93
C SER A 42 -3.16 -4.55 3.41
N VAL A 43 -3.00 -4.62 2.10
CA VAL A 43 -2.17 -5.62 1.43
C VAL A 43 -1.04 -4.90 0.71
N HIS A 44 0.20 -5.24 1.07
CA HIS A 44 1.38 -4.76 0.36
C HIS A 44 1.70 -5.69 -0.80
N VAL A 45 1.92 -5.15 -2.00
CA VAL A 45 2.29 -5.94 -3.16
C VAL A 45 3.60 -5.44 -3.73
N MET A 46 4.50 -6.37 -4.04
CA MET A 46 5.72 -6.12 -4.79
C MET A 46 5.67 -6.84 -6.13
N TRP A 47 6.03 -6.13 -7.19
CA TRP A 47 6.26 -6.71 -8.51
C TRP A 47 7.75 -6.66 -8.83
N PHE A 48 8.27 -7.76 -9.36
CA PHE A 48 9.64 -7.89 -9.86
C PHE A 48 9.59 -8.41 -11.28
N ASN A 49 10.17 -7.64 -12.21
CA ASN A 49 10.25 -8.05 -13.61
C ASN A 49 11.60 -8.69 -13.88
N VAL A 50 11.59 -9.88 -14.46
CA VAL A 50 12.83 -10.59 -14.84
C VAL A 50 13.24 -10.33 -16.28
N HIS A 51 12.40 -9.64 -17.06
CA HIS A 51 12.69 -9.36 -18.46
C HIS A 51 13.81 -8.31 -18.58
N ASP A 52 14.94 -8.69 -19.17
CA ASP A 52 16.16 -7.87 -19.08
C ASP A 52 16.15 -6.62 -19.98
N SER A 53 15.36 -6.61 -21.05
CA SER A 53 15.29 -5.48 -21.97
C SER A 53 14.31 -4.38 -21.52
N SER A 54 13.56 -4.59 -20.43
CA SER A 54 12.60 -3.62 -19.91
C SER A 54 13.24 -2.65 -18.89
N SER A 55 12.77 -1.39 -18.88
CA SER A 55 13.10 -0.41 -17.84
C SER A 55 12.40 -0.68 -16.50
N PHE A 56 11.35 -1.50 -16.51
CA PHE A 56 10.68 -1.96 -15.31
C PHE A 56 11.47 -3.10 -14.67
N ARG A 57 12.02 -2.88 -13.48
CA ARG A 57 12.71 -3.92 -12.67
C ARG A 57 11.93 -4.33 -11.43
N GLY A 58 11.31 -3.36 -10.76
CA GLY A 58 10.38 -3.64 -9.70
C GLY A 58 9.60 -2.41 -9.21
N LEU A 59 8.44 -2.65 -8.62
CA LEU A 59 7.55 -1.64 -8.08
C LEU A 59 6.82 -2.21 -6.86
N GLY A 60 6.53 -1.38 -5.86
CA GLY A 60 5.76 -1.73 -4.68
C GLY A 60 4.58 -0.79 -4.47
N ALA A 61 3.47 -1.31 -3.97
CA ALA A 61 2.31 -0.51 -3.58
C ALA A 61 1.52 -1.17 -2.45
N THR A 62 0.87 -0.36 -1.62
CA THR A 62 -0.04 -0.81 -0.56
C THR A 62 -1.48 -0.49 -0.93
N PHE A 63 -2.37 -1.48 -0.79
CA PHE A 63 -3.79 -1.37 -1.10
C PHE A 63 -4.62 -1.56 0.15
N ASN A 64 -5.55 -0.65 0.42
CA ASN A 64 -6.52 -0.78 1.50
C ASN A 64 -7.71 -1.65 1.05
N ALA A 65 -7.38 -2.86 0.62
CA ALA A 65 -8.30 -3.84 0.06
C ALA A 65 -7.94 -5.25 0.49
N SER A 66 -8.94 -6.12 0.48
CA SER A 66 -8.76 -7.53 0.83
C SER A 66 -7.83 -8.23 -0.15
N ILE A 67 -7.18 -9.30 0.31
CA ILE A 67 -6.32 -10.12 -0.55
C ILE A 67 -7.07 -10.63 -1.79
N ASN A 68 -8.37 -10.91 -1.68
CA ASN A 68 -9.21 -11.35 -2.80
C ASN A 68 -9.37 -10.24 -3.86
N GLU A 69 -9.64 -9.00 -3.44
CA GLU A 69 -9.76 -7.85 -4.37
C GLU A 69 -8.42 -7.54 -5.07
N VAL A 70 -7.32 -7.65 -4.32
CA VAL A 70 -5.97 -7.51 -4.87
C VAL A 70 -5.69 -8.59 -5.90
N PHE A 71 -5.99 -9.85 -5.60
CA PHE A 71 -5.80 -10.97 -6.52
C PHE A 71 -6.60 -10.84 -7.81
N ILE A 72 -7.88 -10.48 -7.70
CA ILE A 72 -8.74 -10.27 -8.87
C ILE A 72 -8.13 -9.19 -9.77
N THR A 73 -7.63 -8.09 -9.17
CA THR A 73 -7.01 -7.02 -9.95
C THR A 73 -5.69 -7.43 -10.60
N ILE A 74 -4.85 -8.21 -9.90
CA ILE A 74 -3.63 -8.76 -10.49
C ILE A 74 -3.99 -9.69 -11.67
N ALA A 75 -5.01 -10.53 -11.52
CA ALA A 75 -5.50 -11.39 -12.59
C ALA A 75 -6.04 -10.58 -13.79
N ASP A 76 -6.74 -9.45 -13.54
CA ASP A 76 -7.15 -8.52 -14.57
C ASP A 76 -5.93 -8.00 -15.36
N HIS A 77 -4.86 -7.57 -14.69
CA HIS A 77 -3.64 -7.10 -15.35
C HIS A 77 -3.00 -8.16 -16.25
N VAL A 78 -3.00 -9.42 -15.82
CA VAL A 78 -2.47 -10.53 -16.61
C VAL A 78 -3.35 -10.80 -17.83
N ARG A 79 -4.67 -10.84 -17.63
CA ARG A 79 -5.64 -11.00 -18.73
C ARG A 79 -5.50 -9.89 -19.77
N ASP A 80 -5.29 -8.65 -19.32
CA ASP A 80 -5.20 -7.47 -20.17
C ASP A 80 -3.79 -7.29 -20.78
N GLY A 81 -2.88 -8.25 -20.56
CA GLY A 81 -1.56 -8.29 -21.21
C GLY A 81 -0.57 -7.27 -20.66
N VAL A 82 -0.74 -6.80 -19.43
CA VAL A 82 0.21 -5.88 -18.77
C VAL A 82 1.53 -6.59 -18.47
N TYR A 83 1.44 -7.82 -17.96
CA TYR A 83 2.56 -8.71 -17.71
C TYR A 83 2.09 -10.16 -17.61
N SER A 84 2.99 -11.12 -17.78
CA SER A 84 2.77 -12.52 -17.42
C SER A 84 3.31 -12.80 -16.02
N ILE A 85 2.71 -13.74 -15.28
CA ILE A 85 3.22 -14.17 -13.98
C ILE A 85 4.15 -15.37 -14.19
N ILE A 86 5.38 -15.27 -13.70
CA ILE A 86 6.31 -16.39 -13.59
C ILE A 86 6.13 -17.09 -12.24
N SER A 87 6.04 -16.32 -11.17
CA SER A 87 5.85 -16.84 -9.82
C SER A 87 5.06 -15.85 -8.98
N LEU A 88 4.24 -16.37 -8.08
CA LEU A 88 3.47 -15.58 -7.14
C LEU A 88 3.53 -16.20 -5.76
N ASN A 89 3.93 -15.40 -4.77
CA ASN A 89 3.83 -15.74 -3.36
C ASN A 89 2.82 -14.81 -2.70
N ALA A 90 1.91 -15.35 -1.89
CA ALA A 90 0.91 -14.54 -1.22
C ALA A 90 0.67 -15.02 0.21
N SER A 91 0.50 -14.03 1.08
CA SER A 91 0.01 -14.15 2.44
C SER A 91 -1.19 -13.21 2.60
N LEU A 92 -1.82 -13.21 3.78
CA LEU A 92 -3.01 -12.39 4.04
C LEU A 92 -2.77 -10.89 3.86
N TYR A 93 -1.54 -10.41 4.04
CA TYR A 93 -1.20 -8.98 4.05
C TYR A 93 -0.07 -8.60 3.09
N ALA A 94 0.53 -9.58 2.39
CA ALA A 94 1.63 -9.32 1.48
C ALA A 94 1.58 -10.25 0.27
N VAL A 95 1.84 -9.71 -0.91
CA VAL A 95 1.96 -10.46 -2.17
C VAL A 95 3.26 -10.07 -2.87
N THR A 96 3.97 -11.06 -3.37
CA THR A 96 5.12 -10.88 -4.24
C THR A 96 4.82 -11.51 -5.58
N VAL A 97 4.89 -10.72 -6.65
CA VAL A 97 4.67 -11.11 -8.03
C VAL A 97 6.00 -11.04 -8.77
N VAL A 98 6.51 -12.18 -9.20
CA VAL A 98 7.59 -12.25 -10.19
C VAL A 98 6.94 -12.37 -11.55
N CYS A 99 7.23 -11.43 -12.43
CA CYS A 99 6.56 -11.26 -13.70
C CYS A 99 7.55 -11.09 -14.86
N GLU A 100 7.02 -11.20 -16.07
CA GLU A 100 7.73 -10.89 -17.30
C GLU A 100 6.90 -9.93 -18.15
N THR A 101 7.54 -8.85 -18.59
CA THR A 101 6.95 -7.89 -19.53
C THR A 101 8.05 -7.05 -20.18
N ASP A 102 7.87 -6.73 -21.46
CA ASP A 102 8.68 -5.79 -22.23
C ASP A 102 8.26 -4.32 -22.02
N LYS A 103 7.10 -4.10 -21.38
CA LYS A 103 6.56 -2.78 -21.07
C LYS A 103 7.49 -1.95 -20.19
N ALA A 104 7.43 -0.63 -20.36
CA ALA A 104 8.23 0.31 -19.59
C ALA A 104 7.70 0.48 -18.15
N ARG A 105 8.57 0.95 -17.25
CA ARG A 105 8.22 1.23 -15.85
C ARG A 105 7.03 2.17 -15.73
N GLU A 106 6.94 3.17 -16.59
CA GLU A 106 5.90 4.20 -16.57
C GLU A 106 4.53 3.62 -16.93
N GLU A 107 4.49 2.71 -17.91
CA GLU A 107 3.26 2.02 -18.32
C GLU A 107 2.73 1.12 -17.20
N VAL A 108 3.60 0.29 -16.63
CA VAL A 108 3.25 -0.62 -15.53
C VAL A 108 2.90 0.17 -14.27
N GLY A 109 3.65 1.24 -13.99
CA GLY A 109 3.40 2.17 -12.89
C GLY A 109 2.03 2.84 -13.01
N GLY A 110 1.65 3.30 -14.21
CA GLY A 110 0.34 3.89 -14.47
C GLY A 110 -0.81 2.92 -14.20
N VAL A 111 -0.66 1.64 -14.58
CA VAL A 111 -1.64 0.59 -14.28
C VAL A 111 -1.76 0.36 -12.77
N ILE A 112 -0.64 0.23 -12.07
CA ILE A 112 -0.61 0.00 -10.61
C ILE A 112 -1.19 1.21 -9.85
N GLN A 113 -0.91 2.44 -10.29
CA GLN A 113 -1.57 3.64 -9.75
C GLN A 113 -3.07 3.64 -10.01
N GLY A 114 -3.52 3.14 -11.17
CA GLY A 114 -4.93 2.92 -11.47
C GLY A 114 -5.59 1.94 -10.48
N MET A 115 -4.94 0.82 -10.22
CA MET A 115 -5.35 -0.15 -9.20
C MET A 115 -5.44 0.50 -7.81
N GLN A 116 -4.44 1.29 -7.43
CA GLN A 116 -4.41 1.97 -6.12
C GLN A 116 -5.58 2.94 -5.96
N ARG A 117 -5.85 3.78 -6.97
CA ARG A 117 -7.01 4.68 -6.97
C ARG A 117 -8.32 3.92 -6.87
N ARG A 118 -8.46 2.82 -7.61
CA ARG A 118 -9.68 2.01 -7.62
C ARG A 118 -9.94 1.34 -6.28
N LEU A 119 -8.92 0.72 -5.70
CA LEU A 119 -9.04 -0.05 -4.45
C LEU A 119 -9.11 0.85 -3.22
N ASN A 120 -8.55 2.07 -3.29
CA ASN A 120 -8.58 3.03 -2.18
C ASN A 120 -9.73 4.05 -2.28
N ARG A 121 -10.61 3.97 -3.29
CA ARG A 121 -11.66 5.00 -3.54
C ARG A 121 -12.60 5.22 -2.35
N ASP A 122 -12.83 4.19 -1.55
CA ASP A 122 -13.77 4.19 -0.43
C ASP A 122 -13.06 4.38 0.92
N VAL A 123 -11.77 4.74 0.88
CA VAL A 123 -10.93 4.95 2.07
C VAL A 123 -11.05 6.39 2.55
N VAL A 124 -11.49 6.54 3.79
CA VAL A 124 -11.53 7.82 4.49
C VAL A 124 -10.27 7.96 5.32
N ILE A 125 -9.50 9.02 5.03
CA ILE A 125 -8.39 9.46 5.85
C ILE A 125 -8.96 10.41 6.92
N PRO A 126 -8.68 10.19 8.22
CA PRO A 126 -9.12 11.10 9.28
C PRO A 126 -8.60 12.53 9.04
N GLU A 127 -9.40 13.55 9.39
CA GLU A 127 -9.05 14.97 9.17
C GLU A 127 -7.71 15.36 9.82
N GLY A 128 -7.43 14.87 11.03
CA GLY A 128 -6.15 15.14 11.71
C GLY A 128 -4.92 14.56 10.99
N GLU A 129 -5.05 13.42 10.31
CA GLU A 129 -3.97 12.87 9.49
C GLU A 129 -3.83 13.62 8.16
N LEU A 130 -4.94 14.07 7.57
CA LEU A 130 -4.91 14.93 6.37
C LEU A 130 -4.19 16.25 6.63
N ASP A 131 -4.41 16.86 7.79
CA ASP A 131 -3.76 18.11 8.18
C ASP A 131 -2.26 17.93 8.46
N ALA A 132 -1.87 16.80 9.06
CA ALA A 132 -0.46 16.44 9.23
C ALA A 132 0.25 16.25 7.89
N VAL A 133 -0.39 15.54 6.94
CA VAL A 133 0.16 15.35 5.58
C VAL A 133 0.25 16.68 4.83
N ARG A 134 -0.74 17.57 4.96
CA ARG A 134 -0.71 18.91 4.35
C ARG A 134 0.43 19.75 4.89
N THR A 135 0.57 19.81 6.21
CA THR A 135 1.67 20.53 6.88
C THR A 135 3.03 20.02 6.40
N TRP A 136 3.24 18.70 6.39
CA TRP A 136 4.49 18.10 5.91
C TRP A 136 4.77 18.44 4.44
N LYS A 137 3.75 18.44 3.57
CA LYS A 137 3.91 18.81 2.15
C LYS A 137 4.31 20.27 1.98
N GLU A 138 3.71 21.17 2.77
CA GLU A 138 4.03 22.59 2.77
C GLU A 138 5.47 22.84 3.26
N GLU A 139 5.91 22.13 4.31
CA GLU A 139 7.30 22.19 4.80
C GLU A 139 8.32 21.68 3.79
N MET A 140 7.96 20.65 3.03
CA MET A 140 8.83 20.03 2.02
C MET A 140 8.74 20.69 0.64
N GLY A 141 7.90 21.71 0.46
CA GLY A 141 7.74 22.43 -0.81
C GLY A 141 7.03 21.65 -1.92
N TYR A 142 6.22 20.63 -1.58
CA TYR A 142 5.37 19.92 -2.55
C TYR A 142 4.07 20.70 -2.79
N ASP A 143 3.79 21.04 -4.05
CA ASP A 143 2.65 21.88 -4.43
C ASP A 143 1.30 21.14 -4.30
N LYS A 144 0.20 21.89 -4.17
CA LYS A 144 -1.17 21.41 -3.89
C LYS A 144 -1.75 20.45 -4.92
N ASN A 145 -1.06 20.25 -6.05
CA ASN A 145 -1.45 19.30 -7.09
C ASN A 145 -0.78 17.92 -6.97
N ASP A 146 0.21 17.75 -6.08
CA ASP A 146 0.87 16.47 -5.82
C ASP A 146 0.14 15.68 -4.73
N VAL A 147 -1.05 15.16 -5.05
CA VAL A 147 -1.68 14.11 -4.22
C VAL A 147 -1.14 12.72 -4.59
N VAL A 148 -0.18 12.63 -5.52
CA VAL A 148 0.41 11.37 -5.97
C VAL A 148 1.88 11.38 -5.61
N GLY A 149 2.24 10.69 -4.53
CA GLY A 149 3.64 10.39 -4.26
C GLY A 149 4.19 9.59 -5.43
N ASP A 150 5.16 10.16 -6.14
CA ASP A 150 6.11 9.41 -6.94
C ASP A 150 6.63 8.25 -6.09
N GLY A 151 6.52 7.04 -6.63
CA GLY A 151 6.89 5.78 -5.99
C GLY A 151 8.41 5.59 -5.89
N SER A 152 9.10 6.58 -5.33
CA SER A 152 10.53 6.53 -5.02
C SER A 152 10.74 6.42 -3.51
N TRP A 153 10.56 5.21 -2.97
CA TRP A 153 11.27 4.83 -1.75
C TRP A 153 12.70 4.42 -2.15
N GLY A 154 13.55 5.45 -2.30
CA GLY A 154 14.98 5.29 -2.49
C GLY A 154 15.65 4.82 -1.20
N ALA A 155 16.52 3.83 -1.35
CA ALA A 155 17.28 3.19 -0.29
C ALA A 155 18.06 4.19 0.59
N SER A 156 17.88 4.11 1.90
CA SER A 156 18.88 4.62 2.85
C SER A 156 20.06 3.64 2.89
N GLY A 157 21.03 3.84 2.00
CA GLY A 157 22.38 3.31 2.16
C GLY A 157 23.12 4.16 3.19
N SER A 158 23.37 3.58 4.35
CA SER A 158 24.33 4.11 5.33
C SER A 158 25.73 4.07 4.72
N SER A 159 26.41 5.23 4.75
CA SER A 159 27.87 5.31 4.64
C SER A 159 28.52 4.87 5.96
#